data_AF-Q977R5-F1
#
_entry.id   AF-Q977R5-F1
#
_cell.length_a   1.000
_cell.length_b   1.000
_cell.length_c   1.000
_cell.angle_alpha   90.00
_cell.angle_beta   90.00
_cell.angle_gamma   90.00
#
_symmetry.space_group_name_H-M   'P 1'
#
loop_
_entity.id
_entity.type
_entity.pdbx_description
1 polymer ?
#
loop_
_entity_poly.entity_id
_entity_poly.type
_entity_poly.pdbx_seq_one_letter_code
_entity_poly.pdbx_strand_id
1 'polypeptide(L)'
;MSEDFKIETPYLPGEKGCRITWLFTDDEEKTLYLRHEDLVEIIEILDHGSTAKIEMEDGASSILVNSDSTDFFLAGQKSQKIETLALKIALKEFMKNNPSA
;
A
#
# COMPACT_ATOMS: atom_id res chain seq x y z
N MET A 1 -6.92 -10.27 15.74
CA MET A 1 -6.78 -8.81 15.82
C MET A 1 -6.75 -8.35 14.39
N SER A 2 -7.82 -7.71 13.93
CA SER A 2 -7.89 -7.20 12.56
C SER A 2 -7.18 -5.87 12.57
N GLU A 3 -5.99 -5.81 11.97
CA GLU A 3 -5.30 -4.56 11.71
C GLU A 3 -6.10 -3.84 10.62
N ASP A 4 -6.89 -2.85 11.00
CA ASP A 4 -7.62 -2.02 10.04
C ASP A 4 -6.62 -1.09 9.35
N PHE A 5 -6.56 -1.19 8.03
CA PHE A 5 -5.77 -0.30 7.19
C PHE A 5 -6.68 0.65 6.41
N LYS A 6 -6.17 1.83 6.07
CA LYS A 6 -6.86 2.84 5.26
C LYS A 6 -5.98 3.23 4.08
N ILE A 7 -6.62 3.56 2.96
CA ILE A 7 -5.95 4.12 1.79
C ILE A 7 -6.51 5.51 1.55
N GLU A 8 -5.65 6.51 1.58
CA GLU A 8 -6.03 7.92 1.46
C GLU A 8 -5.14 8.65 0.45
N THR A 9 -5.55 9.85 0.05
CA THR A 9 -4.74 10.69 -0.84
C THR A 9 -3.48 11.21 -0.15
N PRO A 10 -2.45 11.61 -0.90
CA PRO A 10 -1.27 12.32 -0.39
C PRO A 10 -1.64 13.51 0.51
N TYR A 11 -0.74 13.88 1.42
CA TYR A 11 -0.94 15.06 2.27
C TYR A 11 -0.86 16.37 1.49
N LEU A 12 -0.03 16.42 0.45
CA LEU A 12 0.24 17.63 -0.30
C LEU A 12 -0.72 17.78 -1.49
N PRO A 13 -1.38 18.96 -1.63
CA PRO A 13 -2.23 19.23 -2.78
C PRO A 13 -1.46 19.11 -4.10
N GLY A 14 -2.00 18.34 -5.04
CA GLY A 14 -1.42 18.15 -6.37
C GLY A 14 -0.41 17.01 -6.49
N GLU A 15 -0.06 16.33 -5.38
CA GLU A 15 0.66 15.07 -5.45
C GLU A 15 -0.24 13.93 -5.92
N LYS A 16 0.37 13.00 -6.65
CA LYS A 16 -0.24 11.77 -7.13
C LYS A 16 0.26 10.59 -6.29
N GLY A 17 -0.52 9.53 -6.24
CA GLY A 17 -0.25 8.33 -5.45
C GLY A 17 -1.27 8.16 -4.32
N CYS A 18 -0.87 7.45 -3.28
CA CYS A 18 -1.69 7.26 -2.09
C CYS A 18 -0.84 7.08 -0.83
N ARG A 19 -1.49 7.14 0.32
CA ARG A 19 -0.93 6.66 1.58
C ARG A 19 -1.69 5.43 2.02
N ILE A 20 -0.98 4.45 2.57
CA ILE A 20 -1.56 3.31 3.28
C ILE A 20 -1.25 3.47 4.75
N THR A 21 -2.28 3.57 5.58
CA THR A 21 -2.14 3.79 7.03
C THR A 21 -2.69 2.60 7.80
N TRP A 22 -1.89 2.04 8.71
CA TRP A 22 -2.31 1.03 9.68
C TRP A 22 -2.58 1.68 11.03
N LEU A 23 -3.75 1.40 11.60
CA LEU A 23 -4.17 1.86 12.93
C LEU A 23 -4.01 0.71 13.93
N PHE A 24 -3.11 0.87 14.90
CA PHE A 24 -2.91 -0.11 15.97
C PHE A 24 -3.74 0.26 17.21
N THR A 25 -4.06 -0.72 18.04
CA THR A 25 -4.84 -0.53 19.27
C THR A 25 -4.15 0.34 20.32
N ASP A 26 -2.85 0.57 20.19
CA ASP A 26 -2.01 1.32 21.13
C ASP A 26 -1.74 2.77 20.67
N ASP A 27 -2.64 3.36 19.86
CA ASP A 27 -2.50 4.70 19.25
C ASP A 27 -1.24 4.88 18.38
N GLU A 28 -0.56 3.78 18.03
CA GLU A 28 0.50 3.80 17.02
C GLU A 28 -0.16 3.84 15.63
N GLU A 29 0.38 4.68 14.75
CA GLU A 29 0.02 4.72 13.33
C GLU A 29 1.28 4.47 12.51
N LYS A 30 1.16 3.60 11.50
CA LYS A 30 2.19 3.45 10.47
C LYS A 30 1.62 3.89 9.16
N THR A 31 2.39 4.70 8.43
CA THR A 31 2.00 5.19 7.11
C THR A 31 3.08 4.83 6.11
N LEU A 32 2.68 4.19 5.01
CA LEU A 32 3.49 4.04 3.81
C LEU A 32 2.98 5.01 2.75
N TYR A 33 3.88 5.74 2.12
CA TYR A 33 3.56 6.57 0.97
C TYR A 33 3.90 5.82 -0.32
N LEU A 34 2.94 5.71 -1.22
CA LEU A 34 3.13 5.18 -2.57
C LEU A 34 3.05 6.34 -3.55
N ARG A 35 4.10 6.51 -4.35
CA ARG A 35 4.07 7.43 -5.48
C ARG A 35 3.13 6.87 -6.54
N HIS A 36 2.74 7.73 -7.48
CA HIS A 36 1.92 7.30 -8.62
C HIS A 36 2.49 6.07 -9.34
N GLU A 37 3.80 6.04 -9.57
CA GLU A 37 4.47 4.91 -10.23
C GLU A 37 4.35 3.62 -9.43
N ASP A 38 4.65 3.66 -8.13
CA ASP A 38 4.55 2.49 -7.24
C ASP A 38 3.09 2.02 -7.11
N LEU A 39 2.13 2.96 -7.10
CA LEU A 39 0.70 2.69 -7.06
C LEU A 39 0.19 2.01 -8.34
N VAL A 40 0.62 2.49 -9.51
CA VAL A 40 0.25 1.87 -10.78
C VAL A 40 0.86 0.48 -10.88
N GLU A 41 2.13 0.34 -10.52
CA GLU A 41 2.84 -0.95 -10.55
C GLU A 41 2.16 -1.99 -9.64
N ILE A 42 1.86 -1.65 -8.39
CA ILE A 42 1.19 -2.58 -7.47
C ILE A 42 -0.19 -2.99 -7.98
N ILE A 43 -0.96 -2.07 -8.58
CA ILE A 43 -2.27 -2.39 -9.14
C ILE A 43 -2.15 -3.36 -10.32
N GLU A 44 -1.19 -3.15 -11.22
CA GLU A 44 -0.94 -4.06 -12.34
C GLU A 44 -0.58 -5.46 -11.83
N ILE A 45 0.34 -5.58 -10.87
CA ILE A 45 0.72 -6.86 -10.25
C ILE A 45 -0.51 -7.57 -9.67
N LEU A 46 -1.32 -6.84 -8.91
CA LEU A 46 -2.54 -7.36 -8.29
C LEU A 46 -3.59 -7.76 -9.33
N ASP A 47 -3.70 -7.05 -10.44
CA ASP A 47 -4.63 -7.38 -11.52
C ASP A 47 -4.22 -8.61 -12.32
N HIS A 48 -2.92 -8.79 -12.54
CA HIS A 48 -2.37 -9.99 -13.15
C HIS A 48 -2.32 -11.19 -12.19
N GLY A 49 -2.60 -11.00 -10.90
CA GLY A 49 -2.49 -12.07 -9.89
C GLY A 49 -1.07 -12.62 -9.78
N SER A 50 -0.08 -11.79 -10.08
CA SER A 50 1.34 -12.17 -10.11
C SER A 50 2.00 -11.93 -8.76
N THR A 51 3.15 -12.56 -8.55
CA THR A 51 4.00 -12.26 -7.39
C THR A 51 5.13 -11.33 -7.81
N ALA A 52 5.44 -10.35 -6.98
CA ALA A 52 6.46 -9.36 -7.27
C ALA A 52 7.00 -8.71 -6.00
N LYS A 53 8.19 -8.12 -6.11
CA LYS A 53 8.77 -7.25 -5.11
C LYS A 53 8.90 -5.85 -5.70
N ILE A 54 8.32 -4.86 -5.03
CA ILE A 54 8.43 -3.44 -5.36
C ILE A 54 9.40 -2.81 -4.36
N GLU A 55 10.51 -2.26 -4.83
CA GLU A 55 11.45 -1.51 -4.00
C GLU A 55 10.98 -0.06 -3.91
N MET A 56 10.94 0.51 -2.71
CA MET A 56 10.55 1.91 -2.53
C MET A 56 11.72 2.86 -2.82
N GLU A 57 11.44 4.14 -3.05
CA GLU A 57 12.45 5.16 -3.36
C GLU A 57 13.55 5.30 -2.30
N ASP A 58 13.20 5.07 -1.03
CA ASP A 58 14.15 5.16 0.09
C ASP A 58 15.22 4.04 0.06
N GLY A 59 15.06 3.03 -0.81
CA GLY A 59 15.97 1.89 -0.97
C GLY A 59 16.04 0.96 0.24
N ALA A 60 15.24 1.21 1.29
CA ALA A 60 15.23 0.47 2.54
C ALA A 60 13.88 -0.20 2.80
N SER A 61 12.82 0.34 2.20
CA SER A 61 11.46 -0.18 2.28
C SER A 61 11.12 -0.95 1.01
N SER A 62 10.25 -1.96 1.14
CA SER A 62 9.79 -2.75 -0.01
C SER A 62 8.41 -3.38 0.24
N ILE A 63 7.72 -3.72 -0.84
CA ILE A 63 6.43 -4.41 -0.83
C ILE A 63 6.62 -5.75 -1.52
N LEU A 64 6.28 -6.84 -0.84
CA LEU A 64 6.29 -8.18 -1.40
C LEU A 64 4.85 -8.63 -1.62
N VAL A 65 4.43 -8.68 -2.88
CA VAL A 65 3.10 -9.13 -3.27
C VAL A 65 3.15 -10.64 -3.54
N ASN A 66 2.38 -11.42 -2.77
CA ASN A 66 2.13 -12.84 -3.04
C ASN A 66 0.65 -13.07 -3.34
N SER A 67 0.28 -14.29 -3.75
CA SER A 67 -1.12 -14.65 -4.07
C SER A 67 -2.07 -14.41 -2.90
N ASP A 68 -1.63 -14.74 -1.68
CA ASP A 68 -2.50 -14.78 -0.50
C ASP A 68 -2.32 -13.52 0.35
N SER A 69 -1.08 -13.03 0.43
CA SER A 69 -0.73 -11.87 1.26
C SER A 69 0.27 -10.94 0.61
N THR A 70 0.10 -9.66 0.92
CA THR A 70 1.06 -8.62 0.59
C THR A 70 1.75 -8.15 1.88
N ASP A 71 3.07 -8.29 1.90
CA ASP A 71 3.91 -7.94 3.04
C ASP A 71 4.61 -6.60 2.76
N PHE A 72 4.53 -5.68 3.72
CA PHE A 72 5.10 -4.34 3.65
C PHE A 72 6.27 -4.25 4.63
N PHE A 73 7.46 -4.01 4.11
CA PHE A 73 8.68 -3.83 4.88
C PHE A 73 9.02 -2.36 4.91
N LEU A 74 8.81 -1.70 6.05
CA LEU A 74 9.15 -0.29 6.25
C LEU A 74 10.48 -0.19 6.99
N ALA A 75 11.35 0.72 6.54
CA ALA A 75 12.67 0.91 7.13
C ALA A 75 12.61 1.11 8.65
N GLY A 76 13.29 0.24 9.41
CA GLY A 76 13.37 0.32 10.87
C GLY A 76 12.08 -0.08 11.61
N GLN A 77 11.07 -0.61 10.92
CA GLN A 77 9.80 -1.00 11.53
C GLN A 77 9.49 -2.48 11.33
N LYS A 78 8.62 -3.03 12.18
CA LYS A 78 8.06 -4.37 11.98
C LYS A 78 7.22 -4.41 10.70
N SER A 79 7.39 -5.45 9.90
CA SER A 79 6.62 -5.65 8.68
C SER A 79 5.12 -5.69 8.96
N GLN A 80 4.35 -5.13 8.02
CA GLN A 80 2.88 -5.17 8.02
C GLN A 80 2.40 -6.14 6.98
N LYS A 81 1.24 -6.74 7.20
CA LYS A 81 0.70 -7.78 6.33
C LYS A 81 -0.76 -7.52 6.05
N ILE A 82 -1.12 -7.50 4.77
CA ILE A 82 -2.51 -7.38 4.33
C ILE A 82 -2.83 -8.58 3.45
N GLU A 83 -4.06 -9.09 3.52
CA GLU A 83 -4.56 -10.06 2.55
C GLU A 83 -4.55 -9.45 1.14
N THR A 84 -3.93 -10.11 0.17
CA THR A 84 -3.74 -9.55 -1.18
C THR A 84 -5.07 -9.18 -1.84
N LEU A 85 -6.11 -9.98 -1.62
CA LEU A 85 -7.45 -9.67 -2.12
C LEU A 85 -8.04 -8.41 -1.47
N ALA A 86 -7.87 -8.24 -0.16
CA ALA A 86 -8.35 -7.05 0.56
C ALA A 86 -7.63 -5.78 0.04
N LEU A 87 -6.30 -5.85 -0.14
CA LEU A 87 -5.52 -4.75 -0.71
C LEU A 87 -6.00 -4.39 -2.12
N LYS A 88 -6.21 -5.39 -2.98
CA LYS A 88 -6.71 -5.20 -4.35
C LYS A 88 -8.06 -4.51 -4.38
N ILE A 89 -9.00 -4.93 -3.54
CA ILE A 89 -10.33 -4.31 -3.46
C ILE A 89 -10.21 -2.86 -3.01
N ALA A 90 -9.45 -2.60 -1.94
CA ALA A 90 -9.26 -1.26 -1.39
C ALA A 90 -8.59 -0.30 -2.40
N LEU A 91 -7.54 -0.73 -3.10
CA LEU A 91 -6.85 0.08 -4.11
C LEU A 91 -7.74 0.39 -5.31
N LYS A 92 -8.55 -0.58 -5.77
CA LYS A 92 -9.51 -0.34 -6.85
C LYS A 92 -10.59 0.66 -6.46
N GLU A 93 -11.11 0.55 -5.23
CA GLU A 93 -12.08 1.52 -4.72
C GLU A 93 -11.45 2.91 -4.61
N PHE A 94 -10.22 3.00 -4.09
CA PHE A 94 -9.46 4.24 -4.03
C PHE A 94 -9.28 4.88 -5.40
N MET A 95 -8.84 4.13 -6.42
CA MET A 95 -8.63 4.65 -7.78
C MET A 95 -9.93 5.10 -8.45
N LYS A 96 -11.05 4.40 -8.19
CA LYS A 96 -12.36 4.80 -8.70
C LYS A 96 -12.80 6.16 -8.15
N ASN A 97 -12.49 6.43 -6.89
CA ASN A 97 -12.81 7.69 -6.22
C ASN A 97 -11.77 8.78 -6.51
N ASN A 98 -10.54 8.40 -6.89
CA ASN A 98 -9.41 9.29 -7.15
C ASN A 98 -8.75 8.94 -8.50
N PRO A 99 -9.40 9.19 -9.64
CA PRO A 99 -8.91 8.78 -10.96
C PRO A 99 -7.64 9.52 -11.42
N SER A 100 -7.26 10.59 -10.72
CA SER A 100 -6.03 11.36 -10.96
C SER A 100 -4.90 11.05 -9.97
N ALA A 101 -5.13 10.11 -9.04
CA ALA A 101 -4.09 9.59 -8.16
C ALA A 101 -2.99 8.93 -8.98
#